data_AF-V9Z8B1-F1
#
_entry.id   AF-V9Z8B1-F1
#
_cell.length_a   1.000
_cell.length_b   1.000
_cell.length_c   1.000
_cell.angle_alpha   90.00
_cell.angle_beta   90.00
_cell.angle_gamma   90.00
#
_symmetry.space_group_name_H-M   'P 1'
#
loop_
_entity.id
_entity.type
_entity.pdbx_description
1 polymer ?
#
loop_
_entity_poly.entity_id
_entity_poly.type
_entity_poly.pdbx_seq_one_letter_code
_entity_poly.pdbx_strand_id
1 'polypeptide(L)'
;MTSKDVAAFANGGGGVVVIGITTRLEHDEEVLDDVVGLDPTAVNVDQIRKLIRQRITPAPRGVRVGWSGADGEQVLFIDIPAQAADTLFVLPAPVGKPGATRPDTVAVPMRDGDSTYWLPRGEIQQLLSAGIRASGMPTAQALTELVRQAMSDAGPGSGLRVGQGLPDREREMREAYEQLAGAGLGQPASEAWAQGGAVLQDLHHAADGEPGWVLCLSAGRPPVAIATPVWQVIVEAGRRAPGGQDPLAAVGLPRPLTDVDSPWVIPADTRSVDLDGGSWGAGRLTCSGRGVWRWQPIPCFSLEQGRSAGIGTSGQTPALRLRALVNLPWADPGTLEVTKPRRTLLEQQLPHSAVAGAVTMLSRRRGADLPAACWERGPFGNSARSVGYTCTIAGPEGDPAVKASVMIALPTTMESTVVACTDVLIENPDAWAAALGLGEYTPLGFDEVQAVLLAAWETAAELLPDVVGDPADRSWAAPPTTELRVTCEQPADNGVLPVLDTLVDMSPLGGNDTGPRPQMAVTVTAAPAMDRRERQRLLRQALVHMANAFGYVDAEVDLL
;
A
#
# COMPACT_ATOMS: atom_id res chain seq x y z
N MET A 1 -13.82 -2.37 -28.77
CA MET A 1 -15.25 -1.99 -28.84
C MET A 1 -16.04 -3.19 -29.38
N THR A 2 -16.02 -4.32 -28.68
CA THR A 2 -16.56 -5.59 -29.24
C THR A 2 -17.33 -6.41 -28.21
N SER A 3 -16.82 -6.57 -26.99
CA SER A 3 -17.55 -7.34 -25.95
C SER A 3 -18.81 -6.65 -25.42
N LYS A 4 -18.82 -5.30 -25.37
CA LYS A 4 -19.97 -4.49 -24.94
C LYS A 4 -21.16 -4.73 -25.86
N ASP A 5 -20.94 -4.55 -27.16
CA ASP A 5 -21.99 -4.57 -28.17
C ASP A 5 -22.51 -6.00 -28.37
N VAL A 6 -21.63 -7.01 -28.33
CA VAL A 6 -22.03 -8.42 -28.34
C VAL A 6 -22.93 -8.78 -27.15
N ALA A 7 -22.61 -8.32 -25.94
CA ALA A 7 -23.48 -8.54 -24.77
C ALA A 7 -24.81 -7.77 -24.89
N ALA A 8 -24.78 -6.55 -25.44
CA ALA A 8 -26.00 -5.77 -25.69
C ALA A 8 -26.95 -6.49 -26.67
N PHE A 9 -26.42 -7.01 -27.78
CA PHE A 9 -27.20 -7.79 -28.74
C PHE A 9 -27.68 -9.11 -28.15
N ALA A 10 -26.88 -9.79 -27.34
CA ALA A 10 -27.29 -11.01 -26.63
C ALA A 10 -28.48 -10.75 -25.68
N ASN A 11 -28.48 -9.61 -24.98
CA ASN A 11 -29.59 -9.17 -24.13
C ASN A 11 -30.79 -8.61 -24.93
N GLY A 12 -30.56 -8.15 -26.16
CA GLY A 12 -31.55 -7.50 -27.03
C GLY A 12 -32.24 -8.40 -28.05
N GLY A 13 -32.05 -9.72 -27.98
CA GLY A 13 -32.71 -10.69 -28.89
C GLY A 13 -31.87 -11.12 -30.10
N GLY A 14 -30.58 -10.81 -30.13
CA GLY A 14 -29.65 -11.13 -31.20
C GLY A 14 -29.49 -10.00 -32.23
N GLY A 15 -28.55 -10.17 -33.17
CA GLY A 15 -28.27 -9.21 -34.22
C GLY A 15 -26.89 -9.42 -34.85
N VAL A 16 -26.50 -8.51 -35.75
CA VAL A 16 -25.21 -8.56 -36.44
C VAL A 16 -24.48 -7.25 -36.21
N VAL A 17 -23.23 -7.33 -35.77
CA VAL A 17 -22.30 -6.19 -35.75
C VAL A 17 -21.44 -6.27 -37.01
N VAL A 18 -21.44 -5.21 -37.81
CA VAL A 18 -20.60 -5.10 -39.00
C VAL A 18 -19.54 -4.02 -38.77
N ILE A 19 -18.27 -4.35 -39.00
CA ILE A 19 -17.13 -3.45 -38.83
C ILE A 19 -16.47 -3.23 -40.20
N GLY A 20 -16.21 -1.97 -40.54
CA GLY A 20 -15.71 -1.55 -41.85
C GLY A 20 -16.74 -0.79 -42.69
N ILE A 21 -17.83 -0.32 -42.08
CA ILE A 21 -18.84 0.55 -42.70
C ILE A 21 -18.91 1.85 -41.89
N THR A 22 -18.92 3.00 -42.57
CA THR A 22 -19.16 4.31 -41.96
C THR A 22 -20.65 4.59 -41.85
N THR A 23 -21.01 5.39 -40.85
CA THR A 23 -22.37 5.90 -40.68
C THR A 23 -22.37 7.42 -40.81
N ARG A 24 -23.48 7.96 -41.29
CA ARG A 24 -23.78 9.40 -41.23
C ARG A 24 -25.12 9.62 -40.54
N LEU A 25 -25.27 10.78 -39.89
CA LEU A 25 -26.54 11.18 -39.28
C LEU A 25 -27.45 11.80 -40.33
N GLU A 26 -28.65 11.25 -40.48
CA GLU A 26 -29.71 11.79 -41.33
C GLU A 26 -31.02 11.79 -40.52
N HIS A 27 -31.57 12.98 -40.27
CA HIS A 27 -32.78 13.18 -39.43
C HIS A 27 -32.69 12.55 -38.02
N ASP A 28 -31.56 12.73 -37.35
CA ASP A 28 -31.25 12.15 -36.02
C ASP A 28 -31.21 10.60 -35.97
N GLU A 29 -31.15 9.93 -37.13
CA GLU A 29 -30.92 8.49 -37.24
C GLU A 29 -29.56 8.20 -37.91
N GLU A 30 -28.82 7.21 -37.40
CA GLU A 30 -27.61 6.72 -38.06
C GLU A 30 -27.96 5.88 -39.30
N VAL A 31 -27.56 6.35 -40.47
CA VAL A 31 -27.72 5.64 -41.75
C VAL A 31 -26.34 5.17 -42.23
N LEU A 32 -26.28 3.94 -42.74
CA LEU A 32 -25.08 3.39 -43.37
C LEU A 32 -24.69 4.27 -44.57
N ASP A 33 -23.43 4.69 -44.62
CA ASP A 33 -22.91 5.62 -45.63
C ASP A 33 -22.06 4.89 -46.67
N ASP A 34 -20.82 4.54 -46.30
CA ASP A 34 -19.86 3.91 -47.21
C ASP A 34 -19.21 2.66 -46.60
N VAL A 35 -18.82 1.71 -47.45
CA VAL A 35 -17.96 0.59 -47.06
C VAL A 35 -16.51 1.04 -47.14
N VAL A 36 -15.86 1.18 -45.98
CA VAL A 36 -14.44 1.55 -45.90
C VAL A 36 -13.53 0.33 -46.09
N GLY A 37 -14.04 -0.86 -45.75
CA GLY A 37 -13.27 -2.09 -45.77
C GLY A 37 -12.23 -2.16 -44.64
N LEU A 38 -11.79 -3.37 -44.34
CA LEU A 38 -10.77 -3.69 -43.37
C LEU A 38 -9.77 -4.66 -43.99
N ASP A 39 -8.49 -4.49 -43.67
CA ASP A 39 -7.45 -5.45 -44.03
C ASP A 39 -7.59 -6.71 -43.14
N PRO A 40 -7.86 -7.90 -43.72
CA PRO A 40 -8.00 -9.13 -42.94
C PRO A 40 -6.75 -9.53 -42.17
N THR A 41 -5.58 -9.13 -42.65
CA THR A 41 -4.30 -9.45 -42.00
C THR A 41 -4.10 -8.63 -40.72
N ALA A 42 -4.77 -7.49 -40.59
CA ALA A 42 -4.69 -6.62 -39.42
C ALA A 42 -5.65 -7.03 -38.28
N VAL A 43 -6.54 -8.00 -38.51
CA VAL A 43 -7.59 -8.39 -37.55
C VAL A 43 -7.50 -9.87 -37.18
N ASN A 44 -7.19 -10.13 -35.91
CA ASN A 44 -7.16 -11.49 -35.37
C ASN A 44 -8.57 -11.93 -34.90
N VAL A 45 -9.26 -12.69 -35.74
CA VAL A 45 -10.61 -13.21 -35.48
C VAL A 45 -10.66 -14.11 -34.22
N ASP A 46 -9.63 -14.92 -33.99
CA ASP A 46 -9.60 -15.82 -32.84
C ASP A 46 -9.38 -15.08 -31.52
N GLN A 47 -8.62 -13.98 -31.54
CA GLN A 47 -8.50 -13.08 -30.40
C GLN A 47 -9.85 -12.43 -30.06
N ILE A 48 -10.64 -12.02 -31.05
CA ILE A 48 -11.98 -11.47 -30.82
C ILE A 48 -12.90 -12.52 -30.18
N ARG A 49 -12.90 -13.76 -30.70
CA ARG A 49 -13.67 -14.87 -30.12
C ARG A 49 -13.25 -15.16 -28.67
N LYS A 50 -11.95 -15.15 -28.39
CA LYS A 50 -11.41 -15.34 -27.04
C LYS A 50 -11.86 -14.23 -26.09
N LEU A 51 -11.78 -12.96 -26.52
CA LEU A 51 -12.21 -11.82 -25.72
C LEU A 51 -13.72 -11.82 -25.43
N ILE A 52 -14.56 -12.25 -26.38
CA ILE A 52 -16.00 -12.40 -26.16
C ILE A 52 -16.28 -13.43 -25.05
N ARG A 53 -15.65 -14.60 -25.12
CA ARG A 53 -15.83 -15.68 -24.12
C ARG A 53 -15.26 -15.32 -22.75
N GLN A 54 -14.17 -14.58 -22.70
CA GLN A 54 -13.50 -14.21 -21.44
C GLN A 54 -14.20 -13.07 -20.70
N ARG A 55 -14.85 -12.15 -21.43
CA ARG A 55 -15.37 -10.92 -20.84
C ARG A 55 -16.86 -10.96 -20.55
N ILE A 56 -17.64 -11.76 -21.28
CA ILE A 56 -19.09 -11.84 -21.14
C ILE A 56 -19.45 -13.07 -20.32
N THR A 57 -20.23 -12.88 -19.26
CA THR A 57 -20.69 -13.96 -18.37
C THR A 57 -22.22 -14.02 -18.35
N PRO A 58 -22.84 -15.18 -18.62
CA PRO A 58 -22.23 -16.36 -19.25
C PRO A 58 -21.78 -16.06 -20.68
N ALA A 59 -20.93 -16.90 -21.28
CA ALA A 59 -20.51 -16.70 -22.67
C ALA A 59 -21.70 -16.90 -23.64
N PRO A 60 -22.00 -15.96 -24.55
CA PRO A 60 -23.08 -16.12 -25.53
C PRO A 60 -22.85 -17.32 -26.46
N ARG A 61 -23.91 -18.09 -26.72
CA ARG A 61 -23.84 -19.31 -27.55
C ARG A 61 -24.01 -18.99 -29.02
N GLY A 62 -23.30 -19.72 -29.87
CA GLY A 62 -23.49 -19.66 -31.32
C GLY A 62 -22.96 -18.39 -32.01
N VAL A 63 -22.22 -17.51 -31.31
CA VAL A 63 -21.63 -16.31 -31.91
C VAL A 63 -20.64 -16.69 -33.03
N ARG A 64 -20.83 -16.12 -34.22
CA ARG A 64 -19.95 -16.33 -35.38
C ARG A 64 -19.22 -15.03 -35.68
N VAL A 65 -17.91 -15.15 -35.91
CA VAL A 65 -17.07 -14.03 -36.35
C VAL A 65 -16.46 -14.45 -37.68
N GLY A 66 -16.66 -13.63 -38.71
CA GLY A 66 -16.26 -13.94 -40.08
C GLY A 66 -16.11 -12.71 -40.95
N TRP A 67 -15.75 -12.93 -42.21
CA TRP A 67 -15.52 -11.91 -43.23
C TRP A 67 -16.58 -11.97 -44.31
N SER A 68 -16.96 -10.82 -44.85
CA SER A 68 -17.85 -10.69 -46.01
C SER A 68 -17.37 -9.56 -46.91
N GLY A 69 -17.52 -9.68 -48.23
CA GLY A 69 -17.11 -8.66 -49.21
C GLY A 69 -16.07 -9.14 -50.21
N ALA A 70 -15.77 -8.31 -51.21
CA ALA A 70 -14.75 -8.55 -52.24
C ALA A 70 -13.41 -7.88 -51.87
N ASP A 71 -12.34 -8.18 -52.61
CA ASP A 71 -11.00 -7.63 -52.38
C ASP A 71 -11.01 -6.09 -52.43
N GLY A 72 -10.61 -5.46 -51.31
CA GLY A 72 -10.63 -4.00 -51.13
C GLY A 72 -11.83 -3.45 -50.35
N GLU A 73 -12.90 -4.23 -50.19
CA GLU A 73 -14.15 -3.83 -49.50
C GLU A 73 -14.59 -4.88 -48.45
N GLN A 74 -13.63 -5.60 -47.86
CA GLN A 74 -13.93 -6.67 -46.91
C GLN A 74 -14.36 -6.10 -45.55
N VAL A 75 -15.49 -6.54 -45.04
CA VAL A 75 -16.01 -6.16 -43.71
C VAL A 75 -15.96 -7.36 -42.76
N LEU A 76 -15.69 -7.08 -41.49
CA LEU A 76 -15.81 -8.08 -40.43
C LEU A 76 -17.24 -8.09 -39.93
N PHE A 77 -17.87 -9.26 -39.85
CA PHE A 77 -19.16 -9.41 -39.19
C PHE A 77 -19.04 -10.28 -37.93
N ILE A 78 -19.84 -9.92 -36.93
CA ILE A 78 -20.09 -10.71 -35.74
C ILE A 78 -21.59 -10.97 -35.71
N ASP A 79 -21.99 -12.20 -36.00
CA ASP A 79 -23.38 -12.66 -35.92
C ASP A 79 -23.64 -13.20 -34.51
N ILE A 80 -24.56 -12.56 -33.79
CA ILE A 80 -25.01 -12.90 -32.45
C ILE A 80 -26.42 -13.46 -32.56
N PRO A 81 -26.63 -14.78 -32.51
CA PRO A 81 -27.98 -15.33 -32.56
C PRO A 81 -28.78 -14.96 -31.30
N ALA A 82 -30.11 -15.00 -31.41
CA ALA A 82 -30.99 -14.83 -30.26
C ALA A 82 -30.63 -15.82 -29.15
N GLN A 83 -30.44 -15.31 -27.94
CA GLN A 83 -30.14 -16.11 -26.76
C GLN A 83 -31.44 -16.46 -26.01
N ALA A 84 -31.35 -17.38 -25.05
CA ALA A 84 -32.49 -17.74 -24.22
C ALA A 84 -32.96 -16.53 -23.40
N ALA A 85 -34.26 -16.25 -23.43
CA ALA A 85 -34.85 -15.05 -22.83
C ALA A 85 -34.75 -14.98 -21.29
N ASP A 86 -34.37 -16.08 -20.65
CA ASP A 86 -34.17 -16.23 -19.21
C ASP A 86 -32.71 -15.97 -18.76
N THR A 87 -31.81 -15.68 -19.70
CA THR A 87 -30.37 -15.53 -19.42
C THR A 87 -29.94 -14.08 -19.62
N LEU A 88 -29.39 -13.47 -18.56
CA LEU A 88 -28.81 -12.13 -18.62
C LEU A 88 -27.29 -12.19 -18.85
N PHE A 89 -26.80 -11.45 -19.84
CA PHE A 89 -25.38 -11.38 -20.20
C PHE A 89 -24.74 -10.13 -19.60
N VAL A 90 -23.70 -10.34 -18.79
CA VAL A 90 -23.05 -9.27 -18.02
C VAL A 90 -21.57 -9.13 -18.35
N LEU A 91 -21.03 -7.95 -18.06
CA LEU A 91 -19.62 -7.59 -18.24
C LEU A 91 -19.06 -6.98 -16.94
N PRO A 92 -17.74 -7.03 -16.72
CA PRO A 92 -17.08 -6.16 -15.75
C PRO A 92 -17.40 -4.69 -16.03
N ALA A 93 -17.83 -3.93 -15.02
CA ALA A 93 -18.15 -2.52 -15.23
C ALA A 93 -16.87 -1.73 -15.56
N PRO A 94 -16.93 -0.76 -16.50
CA PRO A 94 -15.82 0.13 -16.75
C PRO A 94 -15.76 1.17 -15.62
N VAL A 95 -14.97 0.91 -14.58
CA VAL A 95 -14.75 1.81 -13.44
C VAL A 95 -13.33 2.39 -13.49
N GLY A 96 -13.22 3.71 -13.65
CA GLY A 96 -11.95 4.44 -13.64
C GLY A 96 -11.39 4.73 -15.04
N LYS A 97 -10.05 4.65 -15.19
CA LYS A 97 -9.36 4.99 -16.46
C LYS A 97 -9.80 4.06 -17.60
N PRO A 98 -9.86 4.55 -18.87
CA PRO A 98 -10.18 3.71 -20.03
C PRO A 98 -9.29 2.47 -20.08
N GLY A 99 -9.90 1.27 -20.04
CA GLY A 99 -9.20 -0.02 -20.09
C GLY A 99 -9.03 -0.73 -18.75
N ALA A 100 -9.31 -0.08 -17.60
CA ALA A 100 -9.34 -0.75 -16.30
C ALA A 100 -10.73 -1.38 -16.06
N THR A 101 -10.80 -2.71 -16.12
CA THR A 101 -12.00 -3.49 -15.76
C THR A 101 -11.81 -4.07 -14.37
N ARG A 102 -12.78 -3.91 -13.46
CA ARG A 102 -12.76 -4.64 -12.18
C ARG A 102 -13.76 -5.81 -12.20
N PRO A 103 -13.33 -7.03 -11.84
CA PRO A 103 -14.20 -8.22 -11.87
C PRO A 103 -15.28 -8.22 -10.79
N ASP A 104 -15.18 -7.34 -9.78
CA ASP A 104 -16.14 -7.19 -8.67
C ASP A 104 -17.32 -6.25 -8.99
N THR A 105 -17.35 -5.67 -10.19
CA THR A 105 -18.41 -4.77 -10.63
C THR A 105 -19.13 -5.34 -11.85
N VAL A 106 -20.46 -5.37 -11.81
CA VAL A 106 -21.30 -5.94 -12.86
C VAL A 106 -21.99 -4.83 -13.63
N ALA A 107 -21.88 -4.85 -14.96
CA ALA A 107 -22.61 -4.00 -15.88
C ALA A 107 -23.42 -4.86 -16.86
N VAL A 108 -24.65 -4.40 -17.12
CA VAL A 108 -25.59 -5.08 -18.02
C VAL A 108 -25.84 -4.13 -19.20
N PRO A 109 -25.20 -4.33 -20.36
CA PRO A 109 -25.49 -3.53 -21.54
C PRO A 109 -26.82 -3.98 -22.16
N MET A 110 -27.66 -3.02 -22.55
CA MET A 110 -28.91 -3.23 -23.25
C MET A 110 -28.85 -2.55 -24.61
N ARG A 111 -29.40 -3.22 -25.62
CA ARG A 111 -29.56 -2.65 -26.97
C ARG A 111 -30.97 -2.08 -27.11
N ASP A 112 -31.06 -0.85 -27.59
CA ASP A 112 -32.32 -0.22 -27.99
C ASP A 112 -32.09 0.61 -29.26
N GLY A 113 -32.62 0.10 -30.37
CA GLY A 113 -32.35 0.64 -31.71
C GLY A 113 -30.85 0.63 -32.09
N ASP A 114 -30.37 1.79 -32.49
CA ASP A 114 -28.96 2.07 -32.82
C ASP A 114 -28.09 2.29 -31.57
N SER A 115 -28.70 2.51 -30.40
CA SER A 115 -28.03 2.86 -29.16
C SER A 115 -27.75 1.66 -28.26
N THR A 116 -26.73 1.79 -27.40
CA THR A 116 -26.44 0.83 -26.33
C THR A 116 -26.30 1.59 -25.03
N TYR A 117 -27.21 1.32 -24.09
CA TYR A 117 -27.19 1.91 -22.76
C TYR A 117 -26.86 0.85 -21.70
N TRP A 118 -26.47 1.32 -20.52
CA TRP A 118 -26.23 0.45 -19.38
C TRP A 118 -27.50 0.39 -18.54
N LEU A 119 -27.93 -0.81 -18.18
CA LEU A 119 -29.06 -0.98 -17.27
C LEU A 119 -28.76 -0.20 -15.98
N PRO A 120 -29.63 0.73 -15.56
CA PRO A 120 -29.42 1.51 -14.35
C PRO A 120 -29.26 0.63 -13.12
N ARG A 121 -28.42 1.05 -12.17
CA ARG A 121 -28.21 0.31 -10.90
C ARG A 121 -29.52 -0.01 -10.17
N GLY A 122 -30.50 0.90 -10.22
CA GLY A 122 -31.82 0.70 -9.62
C GLY A 122 -32.60 -0.45 -10.28
N GLU A 123 -32.51 -0.60 -11.60
CA GLU A 123 -33.17 -1.69 -12.33
C GLU A 123 -32.47 -3.03 -12.10
N ILE A 124 -31.13 -3.04 -12.08
CA ILE A 124 -30.36 -4.22 -11.65
C ILE A 124 -30.78 -4.65 -10.25
N GLN A 125 -30.89 -3.71 -9.31
CA GLN A 125 -31.33 -3.99 -7.95
C GLN A 125 -32.79 -4.48 -7.90
N GLN A 126 -33.68 -3.96 -8.74
CA GLN A 126 -35.06 -4.44 -8.83
C GLN A 126 -35.16 -5.85 -9.39
N LEU A 127 -34.38 -6.20 -10.41
CA LEU A 127 -34.29 -7.56 -10.96
C LEU A 127 -33.76 -8.54 -9.91
N LEU A 128 -32.68 -8.18 -9.22
CA LEU A 128 -32.14 -8.98 -8.12
C LEU A 128 -33.15 -9.13 -6.98
N SER A 129 -33.85 -8.05 -6.62
CA SER A 129 -34.89 -8.07 -5.60
C SER A 129 -36.10 -8.90 -6.02
N ALA A 130 -36.45 -8.93 -7.31
CA ALA A 130 -37.50 -9.77 -7.85
C ALA A 130 -37.11 -11.25 -7.80
N GLY A 131 -35.87 -11.57 -8.17
CA GLY A 131 -35.29 -12.90 -7.94
C GLY A 131 -35.37 -13.31 -6.48
N ILE A 132 -34.85 -12.48 -5.57
CA ILE A 132 -34.92 -12.68 -4.12
C ILE A 132 -36.36 -12.83 -3.60
N ARG A 133 -37.34 -12.11 -4.15
CA ARG A 133 -38.76 -12.29 -3.76
C ARG A 133 -39.33 -13.61 -4.26
N ALA A 134 -38.90 -14.08 -5.43
CA ALA A 134 -39.35 -15.32 -6.02
C ALA A 134 -38.68 -16.55 -5.40
N SER A 135 -37.41 -16.46 -5.02
CA SER A 135 -36.59 -17.57 -4.51
C SER A 135 -36.17 -17.45 -3.04
N GLY A 136 -36.50 -16.35 -2.36
CA GLY A 136 -36.00 -16.00 -1.04
C GLY A 136 -34.63 -15.29 -1.09
N MET A 137 -34.26 -14.55 -0.03
CA MET A 137 -32.88 -14.07 0.12
C MET A 137 -32.00 -15.31 0.31
N PRO A 138 -31.00 -15.56 -0.55
CA PRO A 138 -30.16 -16.73 -0.38
C PRO A 138 -29.42 -16.59 0.95
N THR A 139 -29.62 -17.54 1.86
CA THR A 139 -28.66 -17.76 2.92
C THR A 139 -27.33 -18.15 2.27
N ALA A 140 -26.19 -17.97 2.96
CA ALA A 140 -24.90 -18.43 2.44
C ALA A 140 -24.96 -19.90 2.00
N GLN A 141 -25.70 -20.74 2.75
CA GLN A 141 -26.01 -22.12 2.39
C GLN A 141 -26.87 -22.26 1.12
N ALA A 142 -27.95 -21.47 0.96
CA ALA A 142 -28.80 -21.53 -0.23
C ALA A 142 -28.09 -21.01 -1.50
N LEU A 143 -27.15 -20.08 -1.36
CA LEU A 143 -26.31 -19.62 -2.47
C LEU A 143 -25.30 -20.69 -2.88
N THR A 144 -24.66 -21.35 -1.91
CA THR A 144 -23.80 -22.51 -2.16
C THR A 144 -24.59 -23.65 -2.81
N GLU A 145 -25.83 -23.88 -2.39
CA GLU A 145 -26.71 -24.91 -2.95
C GLU A 145 -27.16 -24.59 -4.38
N LEU A 146 -27.48 -23.33 -4.70
CA LEU A 146 -27.81 -22.88 -6.05
C LEU A 146 -26.60 -22.97 -7.00
N VAL A 147 -25.40 -22.63 -6.52
CA VAL A 147 -24.16 -22.83 -7.27
C VAL A 147 -23.90 -24.32 -7.47
N ARG A 148 -24.11 -25.15 -6.44
CA ARG A 148 -24.00 -26.61 -6.51
C ARG A 148 -25.00 -27.21 -7.49
N GLN A 149 -26.25 -26.75 -7.52
CA GLN A 149 -27.28 -27.21 -8.44
C GLN A 149 -26.96 -26.80 -9.88
N ALA A 150 -26.52 -25.55 -10.09
CA ALA A 150 -26.05 -25.07 -11.39
C ALA A 150 -24.79 -25.80 -11.90
N MET A 151 -23.91 -26.24 -10.99
CA MET A 151 -22.75 -27.08 -11.30
C MET A 151 -23.12 -28.56 -11.50
N SER A 152 -24.18 -29.05 -10.84
CA SER A 152 -24.66 -30.43 -10.98
C SER A 152 -25.42 -30.63 -12.29
N ASP A 153 -26.12 -29.61 -12.79
CA ASP A 153 -26.76 -29.61 -14.10
C ASP A 153 -25.74 -29.54 -15.27
N ALA A 154 -24.46 -29.25 -14.97
CA ALA A 154 -23.37 -29.24 -15.95
C ALA A 154 -22.80 -30.65 -16.29
N GLY A 155 -23.36 -31.72 -15.72
CA GLY A 155 -23.03 -33.11 -16.07
C GLY A 155 -21.82 -33.68 -15.29
N PRO A 156 -21.81 -34.99 -14.95
CA PRO A 156 -20.84 -35.59 -14.02
C PRO A 156 -19.49 -35.96 -14.67
N GLY A 157 -18.85 -35.00 -15.36
CA GLY A 157 -17.56 -35.23 -16.04
C GLY A 157 -16.53 -34.09 -15.95
N SER A 158 -16.80 -33.00 -15.23
CA SER A 158 -15.98 -31.77 -15.29
C SER A 158 -15.47 -31.29 -13.92
N GLY A 159 -15.09 -32.20 -13.02
CA GLY A 159 -14.38 -31.81 -11.81
C GLY A 159 -13.09 -31.06 -12.16
N LEU A 160 -12.94 -29.84 -11.64
CA LEU A 160 -11.73 -29.04 -11.84
C LEU A 160 -10.51 -29.83 -11.34
N ARG A 161 -9.43 -29.85 -12.14
CA ARG A 161 -8.20 -30.54 -11.78
C ARG A 161 -7.21 -29.60 -11.12
N VAL A 162 -6.35 -30.13 -10.25
CA VAL A 162 -5.24 -29.35 -9.69
C VAL A 162 -4.35 -28.86 -10.83
N GLY A 163 -4.09 -27.55 -10.87
CA GLY A 163 -3.32 -26.87 -11.91
C GLY A 163 -4.07 -26.58 -13.21
N GLN A 164 -5.35 -26.98 -13.33
CA GLN A 164 -6.18 -26.65 -14.49
C GLN A 164 -6.29 -25.13 -14.64
N GLY A 165 -5.94 -24.58 -15.81
CA GLY A 165 -5.87 -23.13 -16.06
C GLY A 165 -4.44 -22.65 -16.36
N LEU A 166 -3.43 -23.41 -15.90
CA LEU A 166 -2.00 -23.14 -16.15
C LEU A 166 -1.28 -24.41 -16.65
N PRO A 167 -1.42 -24.79 -17.93
CA PRO A 167 -0.87 -26.04 -18.47
C PRO A 167 0.63 -26.25 -18.21
N ASP A 168 1.42 -25.18 -18.30
CA ASP A 168 2.87 -25.22 -18.10
C ASP A 168 3.29 -25.45 -16.65
N ARG A 169 2.36 -25.29 -15.69
CA ARG A 169 2.59 -25.38 -14.25
C ARG A 169 1.73 -26.47 -13.59
N GLU A 170 0.90 -27.17 -14.36
CA GLU A 170 -0.06 -28.15 -13.87
C GLU A 170 0.62 -29.28 -13.09
N ARG A 171 1.78 -29.75 -13.57
CA ARG A 171 2.57 -30.79 -12.92
C ARG A 171 3.09 -30.35 -11.55
N GLU A 172 3.69 -29.17 -11.48
CA GLU A 172 4.24 -28.63 -10.22
C GLU A 172 3.13 -28.45 -9.18
N MET A 173 1.96 -27.94 -9.59
CA MET A 173 0.82 -27.79 -8.68
C MET A 173 0.29 -29.12 -8.17
N ARG A 174 0.27 -30.16 -9.01
CA ARG A 174 -0.13 -31.51 -8.59
C ARG A 174 0.84 -32.09 -7.57
N GLU A 175 2.14 -31.99 -7.82
CA GLU A 175 3.18 -32.44 -6.89
C GLU A 175 3.08 -31.70 -5.55
N ALA A 176 2.83 -30.40 -5.56
CA ALA A 176 2.60 -29.61 -4.34
C ALA A 176 1.32 -30.00 -3.58
N TYR A 177 0.23 -30.28 -4.31
CA TYR A 177 -1.02 -30.73 -3.71
C TYR A 177 -0.86 -32.11 -3.03
N GLU A 178 -0.15 -33.04 -3.67
CA GLU A 178 0.16 -34.36 -3.11
C GLU A 178 1.02 -34.26 -1.85
N GLN A 179 2.02 -33.37 -1.85
CA GLN A 179 2.87 -33.10 -0.69
C GLN A 179 2.09 -32.56 0.52
N LEU A 180 1.01 -31.81 0.28
CA LEU A 180 0.16 -31.23 1.32
C LEU A 180 -1.13 -32.02 1.58
N ALA A 181 -1.33 -33.17 0.94
CA ALA A 181 -2.56 -33.95 1.03
C ALA A 181 -2.91 -34.37 2.47
N GLY A 182 -1.91 -34.56 3.34
CA GLY A 182 -2.10 -34.87 4.76
C GLY A 182 -2.81 -33.77 5.56
N ALA A 183 -2.87 -32.54 5.04
CA ALA A 183 -3.63 -31.43 5.63
C ALA A 183 -5.14 -31.50 5.32
N GLY A 184 -5.56 -32.43 4.47
CA GLY A 184 -6.97 -32.61 4.12
C GLY A 184 -7.53 -31.56 3.16
N LEU A 185 -6.72 -30.98 2.27
CA LEU A 185 -7.04 -29.78 1.47
C LEU A 185 -8.36 -29.79 0.65
N GLY A 186 -8.97 -30.95 0.42
CA GLY A 186 -10.23 -31.06 -0.33
C GLY A 186 -10.05 -31.03 -1.85
N GLN A 187 -11.07 -30.63 -2.61
CA GLN A 187 -11.04 -30.64 -4.07
C GLN A 187 -10.87 -29.24 -4.67
N PRO A 188 -10.33 -29.10 -5.90
CA PRO A 188 -10.25 -27.81 -6.58
C PRO A 188 -11.61 -27.12 -6.71
N ALA A 189 -11.67 -25.86 -6.26
CA ALA A 189 -12.84 -24.99 -6.33
C ALA A 189 -12.76 -23.97 -7.49
N SER A 190 -11.54 -23.71 -7.99
CA SER A 190 -11.29 -22.78 -9.09
C SER A 190 -10.25 -23.31 -10.07
N GLU A 191 -10.18 -22.70 -11.26
CA GLU A 191 -9.00 -22.85 -12.13
C GLU A 191 -7.80 -22.18 -11.45
N ALA A 192 -6.62 -22.78 -11.60
CA ALA A 192 -5.37 -22.19 -11.19
C ALA A 192 -5.09 -20.89 -11.95
N TRP A 193 -4.57 -19.90 -11.24
CA TRP A 193 -4.30 -18.57 -11.75
C TRP A 193 -2.93 -18.07 -11.28
N ALA A 194 -2.34 -17.15 -12.04
CA ALA A 194 -1.02 -16.61 -11.76
C ALA A 194 -1.12 -15.23 -11.12
N GLN A 195 -0.25 -14.99 -10.12
CA GLN A 195 -0.08 -13.69 -9.48
C GLN A 195 1.40 -13.35 -9.38
N GLY A 196 1.87 -12.45 -10.25
CA GLY A 196 3.30 -12.17 -10.38
C GLY A 196 4.07 -13.46 -10.70
N GLY A 197 5.04 -13.81 -9.84
CA GLY A 197 5.82 -15.04 -9.95
C GLY A 197 5.20 -16.29 -9.28
N ALA A 198 4.00 -16.16 -8.70
CA ALA A 198 3.33 -17.24 -7.99
C ALA A 198 2.15 -17.81 -8.77
N VAL A 199 1.79 -19.06 -8.46
CA VAL A 199 0.60 -19.74 -8.99
C VAL A 199 -0.27 -20.19 -7.83
N LEU A 200 -1.58 -19.97 -7.95
CA LEU A 200 -2.56 -20.14 -6.89
C LEU A 200 -3.76 -20.94 -7.38
N GLN A 201 -4.39 -21.68 -6.48
CA GLN A 201 -5.66 -22.34 -6.76
C GLN A 201 -6.48 -22.49 -5.47
N ASP A 202 -7.77 -22.17 -5.55
CA ASP A 202 -8.70 -22.33 -4.43
C ASP A 202 -9.15 -23.79 -4.34
N LEU A 203 -9.24 -24.30 -3.13
CA LEU A 203 -9.65 -25.65 -2.78
C LEU A 203 -10.78 -25.60 -1.74
N HIS A 204 -11.69 -26.56 -1.78
CA HIS A 204 -12.83 -26.66 -0.85
C HIS A 204 -12.93 -28.07 -0.27
N HIS A 205 -13.35 -28.16 1.00
CA HIS A 205 -13.71 -29.44 1.58
C HIS A 205 -15.04 -29.96 1.03
N ALA A 206 -15.17 -31.28 0.92
CA ALA A 206 -16.42 -31.95 0.58
C ALA A 206 -17.42 -31.99 1.75
N ALA A 207 -16.94 -31.75 2.99
CA ALA A 207 -17.77 -31.71 4.19
C ALA A 207 -18.12 -30.26 4.53
N ASP A 208 -19.40 -30.00 4.80
CA ASP A 208 -19.91 -28.69 5.19
C ASP A 208 -19.32 -28.22 6.52
N GLY A 209 -18.87 -26.96 6.57
CA GLY A 209 -18.45 -26.26 7.80
C GLY A 209 -16.94 -26.13 8.02
N GLU A 210 -16.12 -26.84 7.25
CA GLU A 210 -14.65 -26.68 7.28
C GLU A 210 -14.20 -25.50 6.39
N PRO A 211 -13.19 -24.72 6.81
CA PRO A 211 -12.67 -23.63 6.00
C PRO A 211 -12.02 -24.17 4.72
N GLY A 212 -12.24 -23.50 3.58
CA GLY A 212 -11.52 -23.80 2.34
C GLY A 212 -10.01 -23.51 2.45
N TRP A 213 -9.28 -23.82 1.38
CA TRP A 213 -7.84 -23.61 1.29
C TRP A 213 -7.45 -22.86 0.01
N VAL A 214 -6.30 -22.20 0.04
CA VAL A 214 -5.62 -21.70 -1.13
C VAL A 214 -4.25 -22.35 -1.21
N LEU A 215 -4.02 -23.13 -2.27
CA LEU A 215 -2.71 -23.66 -2.59
C LEU A 215 -1.90 -22.59 -3.29
N CYS A 216 -0.72 -22.27 -2.78
CA CYS A 216 0.16 -21.24 -3.34
C CYS A 216 1.56 -21.82 -3.55
N LEU A 217 2.08 -21.65 -4.77
CA LEU A 217 3.44 -22.01 -5.15
C LEU A 217 4.17 -20.75 -5.65
N SER A 218 5.38 -20.53 -5.16
CA SER A 218 6.26 -19.44 -5.60
C SER A 218 7.63 -20.01 -5.98
N ALA A 219 8.26 -19.48 -7.02
CA ALA A 219 9.58 -19.93 -7.44
C ALA A 219 10.61 -19.82 -6.29
N GLY A 220 11.38 -20.89 -6.06
CA GLY A 220 12.40 -20.93 -5.01
C GLY A 220 11.85 -21.01 -3.58
N ARG A 221 10.55 -21.26 -3.39
CA ARG A 221 9.92 -21.48 -2.08
C ARG A 221 9.15 -22.80 -2.07
N PRO A 222 9.10 -23.54 -0.96
CA PRO A 222 8.26 -24.73 -0.85
C PRO A 222 6.77 -24.34 -0.91
N PRO A 223 5.89 -25.27 -1.29
CA PRO A 223 4.46 -25.01 -1.44
C PRO A 223 3.78 -24.77 -0.09
N VAL A 224 2.77 -23.92 -0.08
CA VAL A 224 1.97 -23.61 1.11
C VAL A 224 0.48 -23.75 0.83
N ALA A 225 -0.24 -24.34 1.79
CA ALA A 225 -1.70 -24.28 1.85
C ALA A 225 -2.15 -23.28 2.92
N ILE A 226 -3.04 -22.37 2.55
CA ILE A 226 -3.49 -21.26 3.41
C ILE A 226 -4.99 -21.38 3.61
N ALA A 227 -5.47 -21.43 4.86
CA ALA A 227 -6.89 -21.47 5.11
C ALA A 227 -7.56 -20.20 4.56
N THR A 228 -8.70 -20.34 3.88
CA THR A 228 -9.40 -19.23 3.21
C THR A 228 -9.64 -18.02 4.12
N PRO A 229 -10.02 -18.16 5.41
CA PRO A 229 -10.18 -17.00 6.29
C PRO A 229 -8.89 -16.17 6.44
N VAL A 230 -7.73 -16.83 6.52
CA VAL A 230 -6.43 -16.16 6.60
C VAL A 230 -6.05 -15.55 5.25
N TRP A 231 -6.34 -16.25 4.15
CA TRP A 231 -6.13 -15.72 2.81
C TRP A 231 -6.88 -14.41 2.55
N GLN A 232 -8.16 -14.36 2.94
CA GLN A 232 -8.99 -13.15 2.79
C GLN A 232 -8.42 -11.97 3.58
N VAL A 233 -7.85 -12.22 4.75
CA VAL A 233 -7.16 -11.19 5.54
C VAL A 233 -5.93 -10.65 4.82
N ILE A 234 -5.13 -11.52 4.20
CA ILE A 234 -3.96 -11.10 3.40
C ILE A 234 -4.39 -10.19 2.26
N VAL A 235 -5.42 -10.60 1.51
CA VAL A 235 -5.97 -9.82 0.40
C VAL A 235 -6.56 -8.50 0.88
N GLU A 236 -7.30 -8.47 1.98
CA GLU A 236 -7.90 -7.23 2.50
C GLU A 236 -6.82 -6.23 2.97
N ALA A 237 -5.71 -6.72 3.55
CA ALA A 237 -4.60 -5.86 3.95
C ALA A 237 -3.99 -5.09 2.77
N GLY A 238 -3.86 -5.74 1.60
CA GLY A 238 -3.32 -5.11 0.39
C GLY A 238 -4.33 -4.30 -0.42
N ARG A 239 -5.64 -4.50 -0.19
CA ARG A 239 -6.71 -3.82 -0.96
C ARG A 239 -6.67 -2.29 -0.87
N ARG A 240 -6.04 -1.77 0.18
CA ARG A 240 -5.91 -0.33 0.44
C ARG A 240 -4.67 0.31 -0.20
N ALA A 241 -3.87 -0.46 -0.94
CA ALA A 241 -2.75 0.07 -1.70
C ALA A 241 -3.23 1.09 -2.75
N PRO A 242 -2.47 2.19 -2.97
CA PRO A 242 -2.86 3.25 -3.89
C PRO A 242 -2.86 2.76 -5.35
N GLY A 243 -3.59 3.48 -6.20
CA GLY A 243 -3.52 3.28 -7.66
C GLY A 243 -4.26 2.03 -8.18
N GLY A 244 -5.03 1.33 -7.34
CA GLY A 244 -5.72 0.10 -7.74
C GLY A 244 -4.74 -1.05 -8.02
N GLN A 245 -3.56 -1.01 -7.39
CA GLN A 245 -2.59 -2.09 -7.43
C GLN A 245 -3.24 -3.39 -6.93
N ASP A 246 -2.83 -4.51 -7.50
CA ASP A 246 -3.24 -5.81 -7.00
C ASP A 246 -2.84 -5.96 -5.52
N PRO A 247 -3.75 -6.44 -4.64
CA PRO A 247 -3.47 -6.54 -3.21
C PRO A 247 -2.24 -7.37 -2.88
N LEU A 248 -2.04 -8.50 -3.56
CA LEU A 248 -0.92 -9.42 -3.31
C LEU A 248 0.38 -8.87 -3.89
N ALA A 249 0.31 -8.10 -4.99
CA ALA A 249 1.46 -7.34 -5.46
C ALA A 249 1.90 -6.26 -4.45
N ALA A 250 0.98 -5.76 -3.60
CA ALA A 250 1.30 -4.80 -2.55
C ALA A 250 1.89 -5.49 -1.30
N VAL A 251 1.12 -6.38 -0.65
CA VAL A 251 1.53 -6.99 0.64
C VAL A 251 2.45 -8.20 0.51
N GLY A 252 2.52 -8.81 -0.66
CA GLY A 252 3.29 -10.03 -0.91
C GLY A 252 2.53 -11.31 -0.60
N LEU A 253 3.28 -12.40 -0.56
CA LEU A 253 2.78 -13.75 -0.34
C LEU A 253 3.36 -14.34 0.95
N PRO A 254 2.69 -15.34 1.56
CA PRO A 254 3.22 -16.01 2.74
C PRO A 254 4.65 -16.49 2.59
N ARG A 255 5.43 -16.23 3.64
CA ARG A 255 6.81 -16.64 3.83
C ARG A 255 6.88 -17.53 5.07
N PRO A 256 7.71 -18.57 5.09
CA PRO A 256 7.86 -19.37 6.30
C PRO A 256 8.63 -18.59 7.36
N LEU A 257 8.29 -18.88 8.62
CA LEU A 257 8.95 -18.34 9.80
C LEU A 257 10.40 -18.87 9.97
N THR A 258 10.74 -19.97 9.32
CA THR A 258 12.06 -20.63 9.36
C THR A 258 12.43 -21.10 7.95
N ASP A 259 13.72 -21.30 7.65
CA ASP A 259 14.17 -21.99 6.43
C ASP A 259 13.76 -23.47 6.52
N VAL A 260 12.47 -23.71 6.38
CA VAL A 260 11.91 -25.05 6.27
C VAL A 260 11.85 -25.32 4.78
N ASP A 261 12.67 -26.25 4.30
CA ASP A 261 12.59 -26.78 2.92
C ASP A 261 11.35 -27.65 2.70
N SER A 262 10.48 -27.77 3.72
CA SER A 262 9.29 -28.61 3.70
C SER A 262 8.02 -27.80 3.45
N PRO A 263 7.06 -28.36 2.71
CA PRO A 263 5.70 -27.83 2.59
C PRO A 263 5.09 -27.53 3.96
N TRP A 264 4.31 -26.45 4.06
CA TRP A 264 3.60 -26.13 5.31
C TRP A 264 2.17 -25.65 5.08
N VAL A 265 1.44 -25.59 6.20
CA VAL A 265 0.02 -25.25 6.26
C VAL A 265 -0.15 -24.04 7.18
N ILE A 266 -0.97 -23.08 6.77
CA ILE A 266 -1.39 -21.94 7.58
C ILE A 266 -2.86 -22.15 7.96
N PRO A 267 -3.15 -22.68 9.16
CA PRO A 267 -4.51 -23.01 9.59
C PRO A 267 -5.36 -21.78 9.88
N ALA A 268 -6.69 -21.96 9.96
CA ALA A 268 -7.65 -20.87 10.13
C ALA A 268 -7.55 -20.12 11.47
N ASP A 269 -7.00 -20.76 12.51
CA ASP A 269 -6.78 -20.17 13.84
C ASP A 269 -5.46 -19.39 13.96
N THR A 270 -4.68 -19.33 12.87
CA THR A 270 -3.45 -18.55 12.79
C THR A 270 -3.70 -17.10 13.20
N ARG A 271 -2.82 -16.58 14.08
CA ARG A 271 -2.86 -15.19 14.56
C ARG A 271 -1.77 -14.31 13.96
N SER A 272 -0.83 -14.88 13.21
CA SER A 272 0.26 -14.16 12.58
C SER A 272 0.72 -14.83 11.30
N VAL A 273 0.98 -14.06 10.25
CA VAL A 273 1.53 -14.55 8.97
C VAL A 273 2.63 -13.63 8.49
N ASP A 274 3.80 -14.19 8.22
CA ASP A 274 4.90 -13.47 7.59
C ASP A 274 4.67 -13.40 6.08
N LEU A 275 4.87 -12.24 5.48
CA LEU A 275 4.63 -11.94 4.08
C LEU A 275 5.89 -11.34 3.45
N ASP A 276 6.10 -11.62 2.17
CA ASP A 276 7.24 -11.10 1.42
C ASP A 276 7.00 -11.10 -0.10
N GLY A 277 7.81 -10.36 -0.85
CA GLY A 277 7.76 -10.29 -2.32
C GLY A 277 6.75 -9.26 -2.89
N GLY A 278 6.07 -8.51 -2.02
CA GLY A 278 5.23 -7.37 -2.42
C GLY A 278 6.00 -6.06 -2.46
N SER A 279 5.42 -5.01 -3.06
CA SER A 279 6.01 -3.66 -3.09
C SER A 279 6.13 -3.02 -1.70
N TRP A 280 5.43 -3.55 -0.69
CA TRP A 280 5.57 -3.15 0.70
C TRP A 280 6.81 -3.76 1.39
N GLY A 281 7.51 -4.67 0.70
CA GLY A 281 8.63 -5.40 1.27
C GLY A 281 8.18 -6.48 2.25
N ALA A 282 9.15 -7.00 3.02
CA ALA A 282 8.90 -8.04 4.01
C ALA A 282 8.10 -7.48 5.20
N GLY A 283 7.07 -8.19 5.62
CA GLY A 283 6.17 -7.77 6.69
C GLY A 283 5.50 -8.94 7.39
N ARG A 284 4.70 -8.60 8.39
CA ARG A 284 3.95 -9.54 9.20
C ARG A 284 2.53 -9.02 9.40
N LEU A 285 1.55 -9.83 9.06
CA LEU A 285 0.17 -9.62 9.49
C LEU A 285 -0.01 -10.20 10.88
N THR A 286 -0.45 -9.40 11.85
CA THR A 286 -0.79 -9.85 13.20
C THR A 286 -2.24 -9.57 13.53
N CYS A 287 -2.89 -10.53 14.18
CA CYS A 287 -4.25 -10.41 14.68
C CYS A 287 -4.22 -9.97 16.14
N SER A 288 -4.76 -8.79 16.44
CA SER A 288 -4.98 -8.36 17.82
C SER A 288 -5.99 -9.26 18.54
N GLY A 289 -5.99 -9.25 19.88
CA GLY A 289 -6.98 -9.99 20.69
C GLY A 289 -8.44 -9.61 20.41
N ARG A 290 -8.69 -8.49 19.72
CA ARG A 290 -10.03 -8.04 19.27
C ARG A 290 -10.41 -8.52 17.86
N GLY A 291 -9.58 -9.36 17.23
CA GLY A 291 -9.83 -9.87 15.87
C GLY A 291 -9.41 -8.93 14.74
N VAL A 292 -8.82 -7.77 15.06
CA VAL A 292 -8.34 -6.81 14.05
C VAL A 292 -6.96 -7.23 13.56
N TRP A 293 -6.84 -7.46 12.26
CA TRP A 293 -5.57 -7.78 11.59
C TRP A 293 -4.85 -6.52 11.15
N ARG A 294 -3.54 -6.46 11.36
CA ARG A 294 -2.69 -5.33 10.95
C ARG A 294 -1.40 -5.81 10.34
N TRP A 295 -1.05 -5.21 9.21
CA TRP A 295 0.25 -5.42 8.59
C TRP A 295 1.29 -4.55 9.30
N GLN A 296 2.44 -5.12 9.60
CA GLN A 296 3.59 -4.45 10.18
C GLN A 296 4.83 -4.78 9.36
N PRO A 297 5.68 -3.80 9.00
CA PRO A 297 6.92 -4.09 8.29
C PRO A 297 7.88 -4.86 9.19
N ILE A 298 8.66 -5.77 8.60
CA ILE A 298 9.87 -6.28 9.23
C ILE A 298 10.93 -5.16 9.10
N PRO A 299 11.57 -4.73 10.21
CA PRO A 299 12.49 -3.60 10.17
C PRO A 299 13.59 -3.74 9.12
N CYS A 300 13.75 -2.72 8.28
CA CYS A 300 14.85 -2.62 7.33
C CYS A 300 15.38 -1.19 7.21
N PHE A 301 16.61 -1.07 6.72
CA PHE A 301 17.32 0.21 6.61
C PHE A 301 17.66 0.50 5.15
N SER A 302 17.55 1.77 4.76
CA SER A 302 17.91 2.27 3.45
C SER A 302 18.55 3.66 3.58
N LEU A 303 19.40 4.04 2.63
CA LEU A 303 19.96 5.38 2.51
C LEU A 303 19.12 6.28 1.60
N GLU A 304 18.09 5.72 0.96
CA GLU A 304 17.17 6.48 0.11
C GLU A 304 16.30 7.42 0.95
N GLN A 305 16.27 8.70 0.57
CA GLN A 305 15.52 9.74 1.25
C GLN A 305 14.17 9.95 0.56
N GLY A 306 13.12 10.17 1.36
CA GLY A 306 11.79 10.44 0.84
C GLY A 306 11.66 11.84 0.24
N ARG A 307 10.59 12.07 -0.53
CA ARG A 307 10.29 13.42 -1.08
C ARG A 307 10.08 14.47 0.01
N SER A 308 9.59 14.05 1.17
CA SER A 308 9.32 14.92 2.32
C SER A 308 10.55 15.24 3.16
N ALA A 309 11.75 14.72 2.81
CA ALA A 309 12.98 14.90 3.60
C ALA A 309 13.32 16.38 3.91
N GLY A 310 12.89 17.32 3.06
CA GLY A 310 13.07 18.76 3.23
C GLY A 310 11.83 19.51 3.74
N ILE A 311 10.75 18.84 4.12
CA ILE A 311 9.53 19.52 4.54
C ILE A 311 9.81 20.40 5.77
N GLY A 312 9.30 21.63 5.80
CA GLY A 312 9.42 22.50 6.98
C GLY A 312 10.82 23.06 7.30
N THR A 313 11.83 22.84 6.44
CA THR A 313 13.20 23.39 6.65
C THR A 313 13.44 24.75 5.98
N SER A 314 12.52 25.18 5.11
CA SER A 314 12.68 26.41 4.34
C SER A 314 12.87 27.64 5.25
N GLY A 315 13.90 28.44 4.95
CA GLY A 315 14.22 29.66 5.69
C GLY A 315 14.94 29.43 7.04
N GLN A 316 15.40 28.21 7.32
CA GLN A 316 16.20 27.87 8.49
C GLN A 316 17.57 27.35 8.05
N THR A 317 18.64 27.81 8.70
CA THR A 317 20.01 27.35 8.46
C THR A 317 20.76 27.23 9.81
N PRO A 318 20.31 26.33 10.70
CA PRO A 318 20.96 26.13 11.99
C PRO A 318 22.38 25.58 11.81
N ALA A 319 23.24 25.80 12.80
CA ALA A 319 24.56 25.17 12.82
C ALA A 319 24.46 23.64 12.76
N LEU A 320 23.56 23.03 13.53
CA LEU A 320 23.29 21.59 13.52
C LEU A 320 21.78 21.31 13.58
N ARG A 321 21.29 20.38 12.76
CA ARG A 321 19.94 19.82 12.82
C ARG A 321 20.00 18.32 13.11
N LEU A 322 19.28 17.92 14.16
CA LEU A 322 18.95 16.54 14.49
C LEU A 322 17.47 16.33 14.20
N ARG A 323 17.14 15.43 13.27
CA ARG A 323 15.79 15.31 12.72
C ARG A 323 15.30 13.88 12.71
N ALA A 324 14.04 13.71 13.10
CA ALA A 324 13.25 12.50 12.84
C ALA A 324 11.97 12.86 12.08
N LEU A 325 11.81 12.30 10.88
CA LEU A 325 10.64 12.49 10.03
C LEU A 325 9.95 11.14 9.81
N VAL A 326 8.67 11.04 10.16
CA VAL A 326 7.87 9.83 10.05
C VAL A 326 6.83 10.03 8.94
N ASN A 327 6.86 9.14 7.95
CA ASN A 327 5.83 9.05 6.92
C ASN A 327 4.80 8.00 7.33
N LEU A 328 3.54 8.41 7.38
CA LEU A 328 2.40 7.61 7.79
C LEU A 328 1.42 7.48 6.61
N PRO A 329 1.63 6.48 5.75
CA PRO A 329 0.79 6.25 4.57
C PRO A 329 -0.52 5.56 4.98
N TRP A 330 -1.39 6.23 5.73
CA TRP A 330 -2.70 5.68 6.08
C TRP A 330 -3.64 5.61 4.86
N ALA A 331 -4.47 4.58 4.85
CA ALA A 331 -5.60 4.48 3.93
C ALA A 331 -6.65 5.57 4.22
N ASP A 332 -7.36 6.00 3.17
CA ASP A 332 -8.46 6.98 3.22
C ASP A 332 -8.14 8.32 3.93
N PRO A 333 -7.01 9.00 3.61
CA PRO A 333 -6.60 10.19 4.35
C PRO A 333 -7.49 11.42 4.13
N GLY A 334 -8.43 11.36 3.19
CA GLY A 334 -9.42 12.42 2.95
C GLY A 334 -10.34 12.69 4.14
N THR A 335 -10.45 11.74 5.07
CA THR A 335 -11.25 11.87 6.30
C THR A 335 -10.49 12.45 7.48
N LEU A 336 -9.18 12.70 7.33
CA LEU A 336 -8.33 13.17 8.42
C LEU A 336 -8.46 14.68 8.61
N GLU A 337 -8.52 15.08 9.88
CA GLU A 337 -8.61 16.48 10.29
C GLU A 337 -7.88 16.70 11.61
N VAL A 338 -7.16 17.83 11.69
CA VAL A 338 -6.60 18.37 12.94
C VAL A 338 -7.64 19.27 13.59
N THR A 339 -8.36 18.73 14.58
CA THR A 339 -9.42 19.46 15.28
C THR A 339 -8.86 20.37 16.37
N LYS A 340 -9.62 21.42 16.74
CA LYS A 340 -9.23 22.33 17.83
C LYS A 340 -8.99 21.60 19.17
N PRO A 341 -9.86 20.68 19.65
CA PRO A 341 -9.62 19.98 20.91
C PRO A 341 -8.31 19.17 20.89
N ARG A 342 -8.01 18.48 19.78
CA ARG A 342 -6.78 17.71 19.63
C ARG A 342 -5.54 18.58 19.59
N ARG A 343 -5.63 19.75 18.95
CA ARG A 343 -4.56 20.74 18.96
C ARG A 343 -4.27 21.28 20.36
N THR A 344 -5.31 21.61 21.12
CA THR A 344 -5.16 22.06 22.51
C THR A 344 -4.58 20.95 23.40
N LEU A 345 -4.95 19.68 23.17
CA LEU A 345 -4.34 18.56 23.87
C LEU A 345 -2.84 18.45 23.55
N LEU A 346 -2.45 18.56 22.28
CA LEU A 346 -1.03 18.58 21.89
C LEU A 346 -0.27 19.73 22.58
N GLU A 347 -0.82 20.95 22.58
CA GLU A 347 -0.24 22.11 23.26
C GLU A 347 0.07 21.81 24.74
N GLN A 348 -0.80 21.06 25.42
CA GLN A 348 -0.62 20.66 26.83
C GLN A 348 0.40 19.53 27.00
N GLN A 349 0.53 18.64 26.03
CA GLN A 349 1.42 17.48 26.09
C GLN A 349 2.86 17.82 25.70
N LEU A 350 3.08 18.80 24.81
CA LEU A 350 4.41 19.13 24.29
C LEU A 350 5.47 19.45 25.35
N PRO A 351 5.18 20.22 26.42
CA PRO A 351 6.14 20.45 27.51
C PRO A 351 6.58 19.17 28.25
N HIS A 352 5.79 18.10 28.13
CA HIS A 352 6.03 16.79 28.75
C HIS A 352 6.44 15.72 27.73
N SER A 353 6.68 16.11 26.48
CA SER A 353 7.08 15.19 25.41
C SER A 353 8.51 14.68 25.59
N ALA A 354 8.81 13.56 24.93
CA ALA A 354 10.16 13.00 24.92
C ALA A 354 11.19 14.02 24.40
N VAL A 355 10.87 14.77 23.34
CA VAL A 355 11.79 15.78 22.79
C VAL A 355 12.03 16.94 23.76
N ALA A 356 11.00 17.41 24.47
CA ALA A 356 11.18 18.44 25.51
C ALA A 356 12.11 17.94 26.64
N GLY A 357 11.96 16.68 27.03
CA GLY A 357 12.85 16.01 27.98
C GLY A 357 14.30 15.92 27.47
N ALA A 358 14.50 15.54 26.21
CA ALA A 358 15.83 15.42 25.61
C ALA A 358 16.53 16.77 25.50
N VAL A 359 15.86 17.83 25.04
CA VAL A 359 16.44 19.17 24.95
C VAL A 359 16.79 19.74 26.33
N THR A 360 15.92 19.53 27.33
CA THR A 360 16.21 19.91 28.72
C THR A 360 17.43 19.15 29.26
N MET A 361 17.56 17.88 28.89
CA MET A 361 18.68 17.02 29.30
C MET A 361 20.02 17.51 28.74
N LEU A 362 20.07 18.01 27.50
CA LEU A 362 21.30 18.57 26.91
C LEU A 362 21.89 19.71 27.74
N SER A 363 21.02 20.61 28.23
CA SER A 363 21.42 21.73 29.09
C SER A 363 21.86 21.24 30.47
N ARG A 364 21.11 20.29 31.05
CA ARG A 364 21.42 19.74 32.40
C ARG A 364 22.75 19.01 32.45
N ARG A 365 23.10 18.27 31.40
CA ARG A 365 24.42 17.61 31.29
C ARG A 365 25.58 18.60 31.29
N ARG A 366 25.31 19.84 30.87
CA ARG A 366 26.26 20.96 30.87
C ARG A 366 26.11 21.89 32.09
N GLY A 367 25.35 21.47 33.11
CA GLY A 367 25.24 22.17 34.40
C GLY A 367 24.18 23.27 34.48
N ALA A 368 23.36 23.47 33.43
CA ALA A 368 22.31 24.49 33.41
C ALA A 368 20.90 23.87 33.40
N ASP A 369 19.95 24.48 34.10
CA ASP A 369 18.54 24.07 34.08
C ASP A 369 17.75 24.99 33.12
N LEU A 370 17.87 24.71 31.83
CA LEU A 370 17.15 25.41 30.75
C LEU A 370 16.06 24.48 30.20
N PRO A 371 14.83 24.50 30.76
CA PRO A 371 13.77 23.59 30.35
C PRO A 371 13.15 23.98 29.00
N ALA A 372 12.90 22.99 28.14
CA ALA A 372 12.15 23.15 26.90
C ALA A 372 10.62 23.14 27.14
N ALA A 373 10.16 24.05 28.01
CA ALA A 373 8.78 24.06 28.51
C ALA A 373 7.84 25.02 27.75
N CYS A 374 8.38 26.10 27.16
CA CYS A 374 7.58 27.12 26.48
C CYS A 374 7.42 26.79 25.00
N TRP A 375 6.27 26.22 24.62
CA TRP A 375 5.95 25.89 23.23
C TRP A 375 4.99 26.92 22.63
N GLU A 376 5.38 27.47 21.49
CA GLU A 376 4.62 28.47 20.76
C GLU A 376 4.29 27.98 19.35
N ARG A 377 3.35 28.65 18.68
CA ARG A 377 2.98 28.28 17.31
C ARG A 377 4.16 28.52 16.37
N GLY A 378 4.57 27.44 15.70
CA GLY A 378 5.70 27.45 14.78
C GLY A 378 5.35 28.00 13.39
N PRO A 379 6.37 28.15 12.52
CA PRO A 379 6.22 28.72 11.17
C PRO A 379 5.41 27.84 10.21
N PHE A 380 5.20 26.57 10.53
CA PHE A 380 4.47 25.62 9.68
C PHE A 380 2.94 25.84 9.66
N GLY A 381 2.45 26.81 10.43
CA GLY A 381 1.05 27.18 10.50
C GLY A 381 0.20 26.16 11.26
N ASN A 382 -1.05 26.54 11.55
CA ASN A 382 -1.98 25.74 12.34
C ASN A 382 -3.36 25.79 11.70
N SER A 383 -3.72 24.73 10.98
CA SER A 383 -4.95 24.62 10.17
C SER A 383 -5.67 23.29 10.45
N ALA A 384 -6.77 23.03 9.74
CA ALA A 384 -7.42 21.72 9.75
C ALA A 384 -6.53 20.61 9.12
N ARG A 385 -5.47 20.99 8.40
CA ARG A 385 -4.58 20.09 7.64
C ARG A 385 -3.13 20.07 8.15
N SER A 386 -2.78 20.94 9.08
CA SER A 386 -1.41 21.04 9.58
C SER A 386 -1.36 21.59 11.00
N VAL A 387 -0.32 21.20 11.73
CA VAL A 387 0.01 21.72 13.05
C VAL A 387 1.51 21.91 13.13
N GLY A 388 1.96 22.95 13.83
CA GLY A 388 3.37 23.24 14.02
C GLY A 388 3.61 24.04 15.29
N TYR A 389 4.58 23.59 16.09
CA TYR A 389 4.98 24.23 17.34
C TYR A 389 6.50 24.26 17.48
N THR A 390 7.01 25.29 18.16
CA THR A 390 8.43 25.47 18.42
C THR A 390 8.66 25.86 19.86
N CYS A 391 9.74 25.37 20.45
CA CYS A 391 10.27 25.83 21.72
C CYS A 391 11.69 26.32 21.50
N THR A 392 11.99 27.55 21.94
CA THR A 392 13.31 28.17 21.77
C THR A 392 13.94 28.44 23.12
N ILE A 393 15.17 27.99 23.30
CA ILE A 393 16.06 28.41 24.39
C ILE A 393 16.96 29.49 23.79
N ALA A 394 16.93 30.69 24.37
CA ALA A 394 17.72 31.83 23.94
C ALA A 394 19.00 31.96 24.77
N GLY A 395 20.04 32.56 24.16
CA GLY A 395 21.23 33.03 24.86
C GLY A 395 20.94 34.28 25.70
N PRO A 396 21.93 34.76 26.48
CA PRO A 396 21.78 35.94 27.34
C PRO A 396 21.39 37.22 26.58
N GLU A 397 21.80 37.33 25.30
CA GLU A 397 21.51 38.46 24.42
C GLU A 397 20.15 38.34 23.69
N GLY A 398 19.41 37.25 23.91
CA GLY A 398 18.12 36.98 23.28
C GLY A 398 18.19 36.22 21.96
N ASP A 399 19.39 35.96 21.44
CA ASP A 399 19.58 35.18 20.22
C ASP A 399 19.17 33.70 20.42
N PRO A 400 18.52 33.07 19.44
CA PRO A 400 18.19 31.63 19.51
C PRO A 400 19.47 30.79 19.65
N ALA A 401 19.55 30.01 20.73
CA ALA A 401 20.65 29.08 20.97
C ALA A 401 20.27 27.67 20.52
N VAL A 402 19.20 27.14 21.10
CA VAL A 402 18.66 25.81 20.79
C VAL A 402 17.18 25.92 20.51
N LYS A 403 16.68 25.18 19.53
CA LYS A 403 15.27 25.16 19.17
C LYS A 403 14.77 23.74 18.97
N ALA A 404 13.67 23.39 19.63
CA ALA A 404 12.89 22.22 19.29
C ALA A 404 11.73 22.63 18.37
N SER A 405 11.44 21.85 17.35
CA SER A 405 10.32 22.08 16.45
C SER A 405 9.58 20.77 16.20
N VAL A 406 8.25 20.82 16.23
CA VAL A 406 7.39 19.70 15.83
C VAL A 406 6.42 20.15 14.76
N MET A 407 6.09 19.25 13.84
CA MET A 407 5.04 19.50 12.86
C MET A 407 4.36 18.22 12.43
N ILE A 408 3.08 18.32 12.09
CA ILE A 408 2.36 17.29 11.35
C ILE A 408 1.63 17.93 10.18
N ALA A 409 1.69 17.28 9.02
CA ALA A 409 1.03 17.69 7.79
C ALA A 409 0.18 16.54 7.26
N LEU A 410 -1.10 16.81 7.00
CA LEU A 410 -1.97 15.89 6.29
C LEU A 410 -1.70 15.94 4.78
N PRO A 411 -2.10 14.89 4.01
CA PRO A 411 -1.85 14.83 2.57
C PRO A 411 -2.32 16.07 1.82
N THR A 412 -1.55 16.45 0.81
CA THR A 412 -1.86 17.53 -0.12
C THR A 412 -1.86 16.99 -1.55
N THR A 413 -2.02 17.86 -2.54
CA THR A 413 -1.84 17.47 -3.94
C THR A 413 -0.40 17.07 -4.27
N MET A 414 0.58 17.55 -3.49
CA MET A 414 2.01 17.24 -3.66
C MET A 414 2.50 16.09 -2.77
N GLU A 415 1.87 15.91 -1.60
CA GLU A 415 2.24 14.89 -0.62
C GLU A 415 1.09 13.92 -0.38
N SER A 416 1.27 12.65 -0.73
CA SER A 416 0.21 11.63 -0.64
C SER A 416 0.06 11.01 0.75
N THR A 417 0.96 11.31 1.69
CA THR A 417 1.01 10.68 3.02
C THR A 417 0.95 11.72 4.14
N VAL A 418 0.55 11.27 5.34
CA VAL A 418 0.69 12.10 6.54
C VAL A 418 2.16 12.13 6.91
N VAL A 419 2.71 13.32 7.14
CA VAL A 419 4.11 13.50 7.53
C VAL A 419 4.16 14.13 8.90
N ALA A 420 4.82 13.46 9.84
CA ALA A 420 5.08 13.96 11.18
C ALA A 420 6.59 14.16 11.35
N CYS A 421 7.02 15.29 11.91
CA CYS A 421 8.43 15.62 12.03
C CYS A 421 8.73 16.24 13.38
N THR A 422 9.86 15.86 13.95
CA THR A 422 10.45 16.50 15.13
C THR A 422 11.91 16.82 14.85
N ASP A 423 12.27 18.09 15.06
CA ASP A 423 13.61 18.62 14.89
C ASP A 423 14.14 19.16 16.22
N VAL A 424 15.43 18.97 16.46
CA VAL A 424 16.21 19.70 17.46
C VAL A 424 17.35 20.40 16.73
N LEU A 425 17.39 21.73 16.85
CA LEU A 425 18.31 22.60 16.14
C LEU A 425 19.25 23.24 17.15
N ILE A 426 20.55 23.16 16.88
CA ILE A 426 21.53 24.06 17.48
C ILE A 426 21.62 25.24 16.50
N GLU A 427 20.97 26.35 16.84
CA GLU A 427 20.89 27.53 15.98
C GLU A 427 22.24 28.27 16.00
N ASN A 428 22.76 28.55 17.20
CA ASN A 428 24.04 29.22 17.39
C ASN A 428 24.83 28.55 18.54
N PRO A 429 25.94 27.84 18.24
CA PRO A 429 26.76 27.16 19.25
C PRO A 429 27.31 28.10 20.34
N ASP A 430 27.70 29.32 19.98
CA ASP A 430 28.26 30.30 20.91
C ASP A 430 27.18 30.88 21.82
N ALA A 431 26.01 31.20 21.27
CA ALA A 431 24.86 31.65 22.06
C ALA A 431 24.42 30.55 23.04
N TRP A 432 24.52 29.28 22.64
CA TRP A 432 24.22 28.16 23.53
C TRP A 432 25.27 28.00 24.63
N ALA A 433 26.56 28.07 24.31
CA ALA A 433 27.61 28.06 25.33
C ALA A 433 27.42 29.16 26.36
N ALA A 434 27.12 30.39 25.91
CA ALA A 434 26.80 31.52 26.77
C ALA A 434 25.55 31.29 27.64
N ALA A 435 24.49 30.70 27.08
CA ALA A 435 23.27 30.35 27.83
C ALA A 435 23.55 29.36 28.97
N LEU A 436 24.52 28.47 28.76
CA LEU A 436 24.94 27.47 29.74
C LEU A 436 25.94 28.02 30.77
N GLY A 437 26.43 29.24 30.61
CA GLY A 437 27.49 29.81 31.43
C GLY A 437 28.87 29.20 31.14
N LEU A 438 29.05 28.60 29.95
CA LEU A 438 30.31 28.05 29.48
C LEU A 438 31.10 29.11 28.70
N GLY A 439 32.43 29.05 28.79
CA GLY A 439 33.31 29.97 28.06
C GLY A 439 33.43 29.64 26.56
N GLU A 440 33.22 28.38 26.18
CA GLU A 440 33.30 27.90 24.81
C GLU A 440 32.28 26.79 24.56
N TYR A 441 31.89 26.61 23.31
CA TYR A 441 30.99 25.54 22.90
C TYR A 441 31.64 24.17 23.08
N THR A 442 30.89 23.22 23.62
CA THR A 442 31.28 21.81 23.74
C THR A 442 30.46 20.98 22.74
N PRO A 443 31.10 20.25 21.81
CA PRO A 443 30.41 19.36 20.88
C PRO A 443 29.42 18.42 21.57
N LEU A 444 28.38 18.02 20.85
CA LEU A 444 27.45 17.01 21.34
C LEU A 444 28.15 15.65 21.41
N GLY A 445 28.02 14.94 22.52
CA GLY A 445 28.40 13.53 22.57
C GLY A 445 27.52 12.70 21.64
N PHE A 446 28.06 11.62 21.06
CA PHE A 446 27.23 10.78 20.18
C PHE A 446 26.05 10.12 20.92
N ASP A 447 26.19 9.85 22.23
CA ASP A 447 25.08 9.37 23.06
C ASP A 447 23.98 10.44 23.25
N GLU A 448 24.34 11.72 23.23
CA GLU A 448 23.37 12.84 23.21
C GLU A 448 22.62 12.88 21.88
N VAL A 449 23.34 12.70 20.76
CA VAL A 449 22.72 12.58 19.42
C VAL A 449 21.74 11.42 19.39
N GLN A 450 22.12 10.25 19.92
CA GLN A 450 21.21 9.10 20.05
C GLN A 450 19.98 9.45 20.88
N ALA A 451 20.16 10.06 22.06
CA ALA A 451 19.05 10.40 22.96
C ALA A 451 18.07 11.39 22.31
N VAL A 452 18.60 12.37 21.58
CA VAL A 452 17.79 13.35 20.85
C VAL A 452 17.04 12.71 19.68
N LEU A 453 17.72 11.92 18.84
CA LEU A 453 17.07 11.24 17.71
C LEU A 453 16.01 10.24 18.18
N LEU A 454 16.26 9.52 19.28
CA LEU A 454 15.27 8.62 19.90
C LEU A 454 14.03 9.39 20.34
N ALA A 455 14.23 10.51 21.04
CA ALA A 455 13.15 11.34 21.56
C ALA A 455 12.37 12.05 20.43
N ALA A 456 13.07 12.49 19.38
CA ALA A 456 12.46 13.06 18.19
C ALA A 456 11.63 12.01 17.44
N TRP A 457 12.15 10.79 17.27
CA TRP A 457 11.43 9.68 16.65
C TRP A 457 10.19 9.31 17.47
N GLU A 458 10.31 9.12 18.78
CA GLU A 458 9.17 8.82 19.67
C GLU A 458 8.09 9.91 19.58
N THR A 459 8.49 11.19 19.63
CA THR A 459 7.54 12.31 19.50
C THR A 459 6.84 12.31 18.15
N ALA A 460 7.58 12.13 17.05
CA ALA A 460 7.03 12.13 15.70
C ALA A 460 6.14 10.90 15.40
N ALA A 461 6.47 9.74 15.97
CA ALA A 461 5.77 8.48 15.70
C ALA A 461 4.57 8.22 16.64
N GLU A 462 4.57 8.75 17.86
CA GLU A 462 3.52 8.49 18.86
C GLU A 462 2.70 9.73 19.19
N LEU A 463 3.34 10.85 19.56
CA LEU A 463 2.60 12.03 20.04
C LEU A 463 1.90 12.80 18.91
N LEU A 464 2.62 13.05 17.80
CA LEU A 464 2.07 13.86 16.71
C LEU A 464 0.89 13.19 15.98
N PRO A 465 0.90 11.87 15.71
CA PRO A 465 -0.21 11.22 15.01
C PRO A 465 -1.55 11.26 15.76
N ASP A 466 -1.55 11.38 17.09
CA ASP A 466 -2.78 11.46 17.89
C ASP A 466 -3.64 12.70 17.55
N VAL A 467 -3.05 13.76 16.98
CA VAL A 467 -3.80 14.97 16.63
C VAL A 467 -4.77 14.79 15.47
N VAL A 468 -4.67 13.68 14.74
CA VAL A 468 -5.48 13.35 13.56
C VAL A 468 -6.38 12.13 13.78
N GLY A 469 -6.31 11.51 14.96
CA GLY A 469 -7.14 10.39 15.41
C GLY A 469 -6.29 9.25 15.98
N ASP A 470 -6.93 8.19 16.46
CA ASP A 470 -6.22 7.00 16.94
C ASP A 470 -5.51 6.31 15.75
N PRO A 471 -4.16 6.26 15.73
CA PRO A 471 -3.42 5.57 14.68
C PRO A 471 -3.73 4.07 14.62
N ALA A 472 -4.16 3.48 15.74
CA ALA A 472 -4.48 2.06 15.83
C ALA A 472 -5.67 1.72 14.91
N ASP A 473 -6.65 2.61 14.76
CA ASP A 473 -7.86 2.32 13.97
C ASP A 473 -7.65 2.46 12.46
N ARG A 474 -6.40 2.62 11.99
CA ARG A 474 -6.07 2.92 10.60
C ARG A 474 -5.34 1.75 9.93
N SER A 475 -5.72 1.48 8.69
CA SER A 475 -4.99 0.58 7.79
C SER A 475 -3.91 1.33 7.03
N TRP A 476 -2.84 0.62 6.65
CA TRP A 476 -1.79 1.16 5.81
C TRP A 476 -2.17 1.11 4.33
N ALA A 477 -1.65 2.06 3.55
CA ALA A 477 -1.66 2.10 2.10
C ALA A 477 -0.24 1.86 1.51
N ALA A 478 0.79 1.98 2.35
CA ALA A 478 2.18 1.65 2.05
C ALA A 478 2.94 1.35 3.37
N PRO A 479 4.21 0.92 3.34
CA PRO A 479 4.99 0.78 4.56
C PRO A 479 5.26 2.14 5.22
N PRO A 480 5.03 2.29 6.54
CA PRO A 480 5.48 3.47 7.26
C PRO A 480 7.00 3.53 7.34
N THR A 481 7.55 4.73 7.24
CA THR A 481 9.01 4.96 7.28
C THR A 481 9.36 6.08 8.25
N THR A 482 10.54 5.99 8.85
CA THR A 482 11.16 7.04 9.65
C THR A 482 12.52 7.40 9.07
N GLU A 483 12.71 8.63 8.65
CA GLU A 483 14.00 9.17 8.26
C GLU A 483 14.67 9.84 9.47
N LEU A 484 15.88 9.41 9.78
CA LEU A 484 16.73 9.99 10.81
C LEU A 484 17.89 10.72 10.15
N ARG A 485 18.17 11.94 10.59
CA ARG A 485 19.17 12.80 9.96
C ARG A 485 19.95 13.64 10.97
N VAL A 486 21.23 13.79 10.67
CA VAL A 486 22.17 14.70 11.33
C VAL A 486 22.80 15.58 10.24
N THR A 487 22.57 16.89 10.28
CA THR A 487 23.03 17.83 9.24
C THR A 487 23.64 19.10 9.83
N CYS A 488 24.79 19.51 9.31
CA CYS A 488 25.30 20.87 9.42
C CYS A 488 24.73 21.73 8.28
N GLU A 489 24.05 22.84 8.60
CA GLU A 489 23.33 23.64 7.60
C GLU A 489 23.82 25.10 7.50
N GLN A 490 24.57 25.59 8.49
CA GLN A 490 25.14 26.93 8.48
C GLN A 490 26.57 26.92 7.90
N PRO A 491 26.83 27.64 6.78
CA PRO A 491 28.18 27.78 6.26
C PRO A 491 29.07 28.59 7.21
N ALA A 492 30.36 28.25 7.27
CA ALA A 492 31.37 29.10 7.88
C ALA A 492 31.60 30.38 7.04
N ASP A 493 32.39 31.33 7.54
CA ASP A 493 32.70 32.61 6.86
C ASP A 493 33.27 32.44 5.45
N ASN A 494 33.90 31.29 5.18
CA ASN A 494 34.44 30.94 3.87
C ASN A 494 33.38 30.37 2.89
N GLY A 495 32.11 30.28 3.31
CA GLY A 495 31.00 29.73 2.53
C GLY A 495 30.95 28.20 2.48
N VAL A 496 31.82 27.49 3.20
CA VAL A 496 31.88 26.02 3.24
C VAL A 496 31.09 25.52 4.44
N LEU A 497 30.28 24.47 4.25
CA LEU A 497 29.58 23.81 5.36
C LEU A 497 30.59 23.08 6.26
N PRO A 498 30.48 23.25 7.59
CA PRO A 498 31.30 22.50 8.52
C PRO A 498 30.93 21.02 8.46
N VAL A 499 31.91 20.17 8.77
CA VAL A 499 31.69 18.72 8.89
C VAL A 499 31.06 18.39 10.25
N LEU A 500 30.40 17.24 10.36
CA LEU A 500 29.71 16.84 11.59
C LEU A 500 30.63 16.83 12.81
N ASP A 501 31.88 16.40 12.63
CA ASP A 501 32.91 16.31 13.66
C ASP A 501 33.21 17.64 14.39
N THR A 502 32.82 18.78 13.82
CA THR A 502 32.98 20.08 14.49
C THR A 502 31.92 20.35 15.55
N LEU A 503 30.74 19.72 15.44
CA LEU A 503 29.60 19.94 16.33
C LEU A 503 29.15 18.67 17.07
N VAL A 504 29.64 17.50 16.65
CA VAL A 504 29.37 16.20 17.24
C VAL A 504 30.69 15.46 17.46
N ASP A 505 30.89 14.93 18.65
CA ASP A 505 31.97 13.99 18.93
C ASP A 505 31.64 12.63 18.26
N MET A 506 32.26 12.40 17.11
CA MET A 506 32.09 11.18 16.30
C MET A 506 33.06 10.06 16.71
N SER A 507 33.93 10.28 17.71
CA SER A 507 34.92 9.29 18.14
C SER A 507 34.34 7.91 18.53
N PRO A 508 33.11 7.79 19.07
CA PRO A 508 32.51 6.49 19.35
C PRO A 508 32.23 5.63 18.11
N LEU A 509 32.24 6.22 16.91
CA LEU A 509 32.06 5.50 15.64
C LEU A 509 33.36 4.96 15.05
N GLY A 510 34.51 5.26 15.66
CA GLY A 510 35.83 4.83 15.17
C GLY A 510 36.38 5.71 14.04
N GLY A 511 37.30 5.15 13.25
CA GLY A 511 37.94 5.86 12.14
C GLY A 511 37.00 6.07 10.96
N ASN A 512 37.22 7.16 10.19
CA ASN A 512 36.45 7.43 8.97
C ASN A 512 37.33 7.29 7.72
N ASP A 513 37.06 6.28 6.92
CA ASP A 513 37.83 5.97 5.70
C ASP A 513 37.47 6.85 4.50
N THR A 514 36.29 7.49 4.51
CA THR A 514 35.78 8.29 3.38
C THR A 514 35.88 9.79 3.59
N GLY A 515 36.43 10.20 4.74
CA GLY A 515 36.54 11.58 5.16
C GLY A 515 35.25 12.13 5.80
N PRO A 516 35.38 13.20 6.60
CA PRO A 516 34.27 13.75 7.35
C PRO A 516 33.25 14.42 6.42
N ARG A 517 31.96 14.32 6.77
CA ARG A 517 30.85 14.85 5.95
C ARG A 517 30.02 15.85 6.75
N PRO A 518 29.34 16.80 6.08
CA PRO A 518 28.42 17.73 6.74
C PRO A 518 27.06 17.08 7.06
N GLN A 519 26.79 15.87 6.58
CA GLN A 519 25.49 15.23 6.76
C GLN A 519 25.55 13.70 6.75
N MET A 520 24.63 13.09 7.51
CA MET A 520 24.34 11.67 7.53
C MET A 520 22.83 11.46 7.64
N ALA A 521 22.27 10.47 6.94
CA ALA A 521 20.87 10.13 7.02
C ALA A 521 20.62 8.64 6.78
N VAL A 522 19.56 8.11 7.39
CA VAL A 522 19.07 6.75 7.21
C VAL A 522 17.55 6.72 7.28
N THR A 523 16.94 5.94 6.41
CA THR A 523 15.51 5.64 6.40
C THR A 523 15.28 4.27 7.00
N VAL A 524 14.46 4.21 8.04
CA VAL A 524 14.02 3.00 8.73
C VAL A 524 12.59 2.69 8.31
N THR A 525 12.35 1.52 7.73
CA THR A 525 11.00 1.03 7.50
C THR A 525 10.62 0.15 8.68
N ALA A 526 9.72 0.61 9.55
CA ALA A 526 9.34 -0.07 10.79
C ALA A 526 7.94 0.36 11.24
N ALA A 527 7.31 -0.42 12.12
CA ALA A 527 6.02 -0.03 12.71
C ALA A 527 6.19 1.28 13.54
N PRO A 528 5.34 2.32 13.39
CA PRO A 528 5.52 3.57 14.14
C PRO A 528 5.37 3.39 15.65
N ALA A 529 4.37 2.60 16.04
CA ALA A 529 4.10 2.24 17.43
C ALA A 529 4.91 1.01 17.81
N MET A 530 5.87 1.19 18.70
CA MET A 530 6.74 0.16 19.27
C MET A 530 7.13 0.59 20.69
N ASP A 531 7.52 -0.36 21.53
CA ASP A 531 8.01 0.02 22.85
C ASP A 531 9.35 0.76 22.77
N ARG A 532 9.67 1.54 23.80
CA ARG A 532 10.88 2.37 23.81
C ARG A 532 12.17 1.57 23.70
N ARG A 533 12.24 0.34 24.25
CA ARG A 533 13.45 -0.50 24.18
C ARG A 533 13.64 -1.05 22.77
N GLU A 534 12.56 -1.48 22.14
CA GLU A 534 12.55 -1.87 20.74
C GLU A 534 13.01 -0.72 19.83
N ARG A 535 12.45 0.49 20.03
CA ARG A 535 12.86 1.69 19.31
C ARG A 535 14.33 2.03 19.50
N GLN A 536 14.82 1.98 20.73
CA GLN A 536 16.22 2.24 21.03
C GLN A 536 17.15 1.23 20.33
N ARG A 537 16.79 -0.06 20.35
CA ARG A 537 17.54 -1.10 19.63
C ARG A 537 17.56 -0.84 18.12
N LEU A 538 16.41 -0.52 17.52
CA LEU A 538 16.32 -0.22 16.09
C LEU A 538 17.08 1.06 15.71
N LEU A 539 17.04 2.09 16.56
CA LEU A 539 17.81 3.31 16.38
C LEU A 539 19.31 3.00 16.31
N ARG A 540 19.84 2.24 17.27
CA ARG A 540 21.27 1.88 17.28
C ARG A 540 21.68 1.11 16.03
N GLN A 541 20.87 0.14 15.62
CA GLN A 541 21.09 -0.60 14.38
C GLN A 541 21.08 0.31 13.14
N ALA A 542 20.12 1.26 13.08
CA ALA A 542 20.04 2.24 12.01
C ALA A 542 21.24 3.19 11.98
N LEU A 543 21.72 3.63 13.16
CA LEU A 543 22.90 4.49 13.28
C LEU A 543 24.19 3.77 12.88
N VAL A 544 24.35 2.49 13.23
CA VAL A 544 25.47 1.68 12.73
C VAL A 544 25.40 1.51 11.21
N HIS A 545 24.22 1.20 10.67
CA HIS A 545 24.04 1.12 9.22
C HIS A 545 24.39 2.44 8.52
N MET A 546 23.95 3.57 9.09
CA MET A 546 24.28 4.92 8.64
C MET A 546 25.78 5.21 8.75
N ALA A 547 26.42 4.88 9.87
CA ALA A 547 27.84 5.12 10.10
C ALA A 547 28.71 4.37 9.10
N ASN A 548 28.45 3.07 8.92
CA ASN A 548 29.14 2.21 7.95
C ASN A 548 29.02 2.75 6.52
N ALA A 549 27.81 3.15 6.12
CA ALA A 549 27.56 3.73 4.79
C ALA A 549 28.32 5.06 4.54
N PHE A 550 28.71 5.75 5.60
CA PHE A 550 29.39 7.04 5.56
C PHE A 550 30.87 6.96 5.98
N GLY A 551 31.45 5.76 5.98
CA GLY A 551 32.89 5.53 6.12
C GLY A 551 33.38 5.17 7.52
N TYR A 552 32.50 5.09 8.51
CA TYR A 552 32.82 4.64 9.87
C TYR A 552 32.66 3.12 9.98
N VAL A 553 33.65 2.38 9.48
CA VAL A 553 33.58 0.91 9.32
C VAL A 553 33.69 0.13 10.63
N ASP A 554 34.20 0.77 11.69
CA ASP A 554 34.37 0.18 13.02
C ASP A 554 33.14 0.40 13.92
N ALA A 555 32.06 1.01 13.40
CA ALA A 555 30.85 1.27 14.17
C ALA A 555 30.10 -0.04 14.49
N GLU A 556 29.94 -0.33 15.78
CA GLU A 556 29.26 -1.54 16.27
C GLU A 556 28.10 -1.21 17.20
N VAL A 557 27.06 -2.06 17.21
CA VAL A 557 25.86 -1.84 18.04
C VAL A 557 26.18 -1.89 19.52
N ASP A 558 27.14 -2.72 19.95
CA ASP A 558 27.51 -2.88 21.36
C ASP A 558 28.34 -1.70 21.90
N LEU A 559 28.91 -0.88 21.01
CA LEU A 559 29.66 0.32 21.33
C LEU A 559 28.77 1.58 21.42
N LEU A 560 27.50 1.47 21.02
CA LEU A 560 26.48 2.54 20.97
C LEU A 560 25.32 2.27 21.95
#